data_AF-A0A959QW25-F1
#
_entry.id   AF-A0A959QW25-F1
#
_cell.length_a   1.000
_cell.length_b   1.000
_cell.length_c   1.000
_cell.angle_alpha   90.00
_cell.angle_beta   90.00
_cell.angle_gamma   90.00
#
_symmetry.space_group_name_H-M   'P 1'
#
loop_
_entity.id
_entity.type
_entity.pdbx_description
1 polymer ?
#
loop_
_entity_poly.entity_id
_entity_poly.type
_entity_poly.pdbx_seq_one_letter_code
_entity_poly.pdbx_strand_id
1 'polypeptide(L)'
;MHKTITLSFRAWIVRAWLLAMLLSISLLSIAQTPQYTVGGTTGSANSWPFNATSTSSSNQVELLYFPTHTNSTNAFNAPPPAGFITAVYFVPRSNTSPTHPDVFIKMGNTSLTTLPSGSWTSTAVTQVYYRSSVTLTPTSGQWMKFDLDVPFYYDGTSNIIVQMGHTGSNSGFTLTFNNGSPLTRTYGRSINSNVVGTDQEVYSFGIDIFAGFPCTDTPKTSIAGPHIVCPNKQFNLRPDSFYADATYQWQYSNNGQTWSNVTQVPGLYGDINDAITTAKWYRVKVTCD
;
A
#
# COMPACT_ATOMS: atom_id res chain seq x y z
N MET A 1 -14.90 9.33 -73.75
CA MET A 1 -14.19 9.80 -72.54
C MET A 1 -13.93 8.61 -71.63
N HIS A 2 -12.70 8.10 -71.59
CA HIS A 2 -12.28 7.07 -70.62
C HIS A 2 -11.56 7.76 -69.47
N LYS A 3 -12.10 7.64 -68.25
CA LYS A 3 -11.43 8.04 -67.01
C LYS A 3 -10.79 6.79 -66.41
N THR A 4 -9.46 6.74 -66.43
CA THR A 4 -8.67 5.73 -65.72
C THR A 4 -8.53 6.14 -64.26
N ILE A 5 -8.99 5.28 -63.34
CA ILE A 5 -8.83 5.47 -61.90
C ILE A 5 -7.56 4.75 -61.46
N THR A 6 -6.52 5.51 -61.13
CA THR A 6 -5.27 4.99 -60.59
C THR A 6 -5.38 4.89 -59.06
N LEU A 7 -5.73 3.70 -58.56
CA LEU A 7 -5.67 3.41 -57.13
C LEU A 7 -4.20 3.22 -56.72
N SER A 8 -3.68 4.14 -55.91
CA SER A 8 -2.29 4.12 -55.48
C SER A 8 -2.05 3.06 -54.41
N PHE A 9 -1.41 1.96 -54.81
CA PHE A 9 -1.04 0.82 -53.96
C PHE A 9 -0.20 1.20 -52.71
N ARG A 10 0.44 2.39 -52.73
CA ARG A 10 1.30 2.90 -51.66
C ARG A 10 0.55 3.26 -50.37
N ALA A 11 -0.72 3.70 -50.45
CA ALA A 11 -1.48 4.11 -49.26
C ALA A 11 -1.92 2.92 -48.40
N TRP A 12 -2.12 1.74 -49.01
CA TRP A 12 -2.55 0.53 -48.32
C TRP A 12 -1.42 -0.10 -47.49
N ILE A 13 -0.20 -0.11 -48.03
CA ILE A 13 0.98 -0.65 -47.35
C ILE A 13 1.26 0.16 -46.07
N VAL A 14 1.29 1.49 -46.15
CA VAL A 14 1.57 2.35 -44.97
C VAL A 14 0.52 2.19 -43.86
N ARG A 15 -0.77 2.02 -44.22
CA ARG A 15 -1.85 1.77 -43.23
C ARG A 15 -1.74 0.39 -42.58
N ALA A 16 -1.35 -0.64 -43.34
CA ALA A 16 -1.12 -1.97 -42.79
C ALA A 16 0.07 -2.02 -41.82
N TRP A 17 1.16 -1.30 -42.12
CA TRP A 17 2.31 -1.18 -41.22
C TRP A 17 1.98 -0.40 -39.93
N LEU A 18 1.24 0.70 -40.03
CA LEU A 18 0.78 1.46 -38.86
C LEU A 18 -0.14 0.63 -37.96
N LEU A 19 -1.07 -0.14 -38.53
CA LEU A 19 -1.97 -1.01 -37.76
C LEU A 19 -1.20 -2.17 -37.11
N ALA A 20 -0.22 -2.76 -37.79
CA ALA A 20 0.64 -3.81 -37.24
C ALA A 20 1.57 -3.29 -36.13
N MET A 21 2.04 -2.04 -36.24
CA MET A 21 2.85 -1.38 -35.22
C MET A 21 2.02 -0.96 -33.99
N LEU A 22 0.77 -0.54 -34.18
CA LEU A 22 -0.18 -0.29 -33.09
C LEU A 22 -0.59 -1.59 -32.38
N LEU A 23 -0.77 -2.70 -33.12
CA LEU A 23 -1.04 -4.00 -32.52
C LEU A 23 0.17 -4.55 -31.74
N SER A 24 1.40 -4.34 -32.23
CA SER A 24 2.60 -4.84 -31.55
C SER A 24 2.95 -4.07 -30.27
N ILE A 25 2.62 -2.78 -30.20
CA ILE A 25 2.76 -1.99 -28.95
C ILE A 25 1.75 -2.43 -27.89
N SER A 26 0.55 -2.87 -28.30
CA SER A 26 -0.48 -3.39 -27.36
C SER A 26 -0.19 -4.78 -26.79
N LEU A 27 0.79 -5.51 -27.34
CA LEU A 27 1.22 -6.84 -26.87
C LEU A 27 2.36 -6.78 -25.85
N LEU A 28 2.92 -5.60 -25.57
CA LEU A 28 3.81 -5.40 -24.43
C LEU A 28 2.96 -5.18 -23.17
N SER A 29 2.35 -6.27 -22.70
CA SER A 29 1.88 -6.40 -21.33
C SER A 29 3.11 -6.37 -20.41
N ILE A 30 3.62 -5.18 -20.11
CA ILE A 30 4.63 -5.04 -19.05
C ILE A 30 3.92 -5.41 -17.75
N ALA A 31 4.38 -6.47 -17.09
CA ALA A 31 3.90 -6.81 -15.75
C ALA A 31 4.01 -5.57 -14.86
N GLN A 32 2.98 -5.28 -14.05
CA GLN A 32 3.00 -4.11 -13.18
C GLN A 32 4.19 -4.22 -12.21
N THR A 33 5.16 -3.32 -12.35
CA THR A 33 6.32 -3.23 -11.48
C THR A 33 6.06 -2.18 -10.40
N PRO A 34 6.30 -2.49 -9.11
CA PRO A 34 6.16 -1.52 -8.03
C PRO A 34 7.11 -0.32 -8.22
N GLN A 35 6.73 0.85 -7.72
CA GLN A 35 7.58 2.04 -7.77
C GLN A 35 8.85 1.89 -6.91
N TYR A 36 8.73 1.31 -5.72
CA TYR A 36 9.84 1.01 -4.82
C TYR A 36 9.80 -0.46 -4.41
N THR A 37 10.95 -1.12 -4.38
CA THR A 37 11.04 -2.57 -4.11
C THR A 37 12.12 -2.93 -3.12
N VAL A 38 11.84 -3.90 -2.26
CA VAL A 38 12.80 -4.67 -1.46
C VAL A 38 12.95 -6.05 -2.12
N GLY A 39 14.19 -6.50 -2.32
CA GLY A 39 14.47 -7.74 -3.03
C GLY A 39 14.12 -7.67 -4.52
N GLY A 40 14.04 -8.84 -5.17
CA GLY A 40 13.75 -8.94 -6.60
C GLY A 40 12.75 -10.06 -6.91
N THR A 41 12.58 -10.38 -8.19
CA THR A 41 11.65 -11.44 -8.64
C THR A 41 12.26 -12.86 -8.55
N THR A 42 13.53 -12.94 -8.17
CA THR A 42 14.28 -14.18 -7.95
C THR A 42 14.51 -14.41 -6.47
N GLY A 43 14.52 -15.66 -6.04
CA GLY A 43 14.80 -16.05 -4.66
C GLY A 43 14.29 -17.45 -4.36
N SER A 44 14.36 -17.81 -3.08
CA SER A 44 13.84 -19.07 -2.53
C SER A 44 12.32 -18.97 -2.30
N ALA A 45 11.68 -20.11 -2.06
CA ALA A 45 10.25 -20.20 -1.83
C ALA A 45 9.93 -20.36 -0.33
N ASN A 46 9.10 -19.48 0.23
CA ASN A 46 8.56 -19.63 1.58
C ASN A 46 7.05 -19.93 1.54
N SER A 47 6.62 -20.86 2.40
CA SER A 47 5.23 -21.31 2.49
C SER A 47 4.29 -20.37 3.26
N TRP A 48 4.80 -19.46 4.08
CA TRP A 48 3.96 -18.66 4.97
C TRP A 48 3.72 -17.25 4.41
N PRO A 49 2.54 -16.64 4.57
CA PRO A 49 1.34 -17.26 5.14
C PRO A 49 0.58 -18.13 4.11
N PHE A 50 0.70 -17.85 2.81
CA PHE A 50 -0.29 -18.27 1.80
C PHE A 50 -0.27 -19.74 1.36
N ASN A 51 0.66 -20.56 1.84
CA ASN A 51 0.63 -22.02 1.67
C ASN A 51 0.07 -22.75 2.91
N ALA A 52 -0.42 -22.01 3.90
CA ALA A 52 -1.18 -22.57 5.02
C ALA A 52 -2.62 -22.89 4.58
N THR A 53 -3.05 -24.14 4.68
CA THR A 53 -4.45 -24.52 4.34
C THR A 53 -5.39 -24.55 5.53
N SER A 54 -4.87 -24.39 6.76
CA SER A 54 -5.66 -24.46 8.00
C SER A 54 -5.33 -23.33 8.96
N THR A 55 -6.25 -23.04 9.88
CA THR A 55 -6.09 -22.10 11.00
C THR A 55 -5.03 -22.53 12.03
N SER A 56 -4.63 -23.80 11.99
CA SER A 56 -3.61 -24.39 12.87
C SER A 56 -2.19 -24.31 12.28
N SER A 57 -2.07 -23.85 11.04
CA SER A 57 -0.79 -23.61 10.34
C SER A 57 -0.37 -22.14 10.49
N SER A 58 0.88 -21.82 10.14
CA SER A 58 1.37 -20.44 10.18
C SER A 58 0.76 -19.61 9.03
N ASN A 59 -0.45 -19.10 9.25
CA ASN A 59 -1.26 -18.36 8.30
C ASN A 59 -1.21 -16.83 8.53
N GLN A 60 -0.22 -16.36 9.30
CA GLN A 60 0.11 -14.94 9.46
C GLN A 60 1.63 -14.75 9.51
N VAL A 61 2.08 -13.64 8.93
CA VAL A 61 3.43 -13.11 9.07
C VAL A 61 3.41 -11.64 9.44
N GLU A 62 4.50 -11.20 10.07
CA GLU A 62 4.87 -9.82 10.34
C GLU A 62 6.26 -9.61 9.76
N LEU A 63 6.42 -8.56 8.99
CA LEU A 63 7.61 -8.27 8.18
C LEU A 63 8.12 -6.87 8.50
N LEU A 64 9.44 -6.71 8.57
CA LEU A 64 10.11 -5.43 8.81
C LEU A 64 10.93 -5.02 7.59
N TYR A 65 10.65 -3.81 7.09
CA TYR A 65 11.31 -3.20 5.93
C TYR A 65 11.92 -1.84 6.27
N PHE A 66 13.04 -1.53 5.63
CA PHE A 66 13.84 -0.34 5.91
C PHE A 66 13.81 0.63 4.72
N PRO A 67 13.71 1.95 4.95
CA PRO A 67 13.72 2.93 3.85
C PRO A 67 15.05 3.07 3.17
N THR A 68 16.14 3.00 3.93
CA THR A 68 17.48 3.30 3.40
C THR A 68 18.35 2.05 3.41
N HIS A 69 19.15 1.95 2.35
CA HIS A 69 20.05 0.84 2.10
C HIS A 69 21.43 1.12 2.71
N THR A 70 21.61 0.84 3.99
CA THR A 70 22.95 0.64 4.56
C THR A 70 23.10 -0.79 5.04
N ASN A 71 23.47 -1.69 4.12
CA ASN A 71 23.96 -3.06 4.35
C ASN A 71 22.94 -4.15 4.70
N SER A 72 21.71 -4.09 4.19
CA SER A 72 20.73 -5.14 4.44
C SER A 72 19.81 -5.40 3.24
N THR A 73 19.57 -6.68 2.93
CA THR A 73 18.71 -7.15 1.82
C THR A 73 17.20 -6.84 2.03
N ASN A 74 16.86 -6.17 3.13
CA ASN A 74 15.52 -5.77 3.56
C ASN A 74 15.23 -4.26 3.39
N ALA A 75 16.12 -3.52 2.71
CA ALA A 75 15.92 -2.12 2.37
C ALA A 75 15.36 -1.93 0.96
N PHE A 76 14.63 -0.83 0.75
CA PHE A 76 14.15 -0.46 -0.58
C PHE A 76 15.32 -0.12 -1.53
N ASN A 77 15.14 -0.40 -2.81
CA ASN A 77 16.08 -0.08 -3.90
C ASN A 77 16.38 1.41 -4.03
N ALA A 78 15.45 2.26 -3.61
CA ALA A 78 15.63 3.68 -3.37
C ALA A 78 14.75 4.08 -2.17
N PRO A 79 15.15 5.06 -1.35
CA PRO A 79 14.33 5.54 -0.25
C PRO A 79 12.98 6.06 -0.75
N PRO A 80 11.85 5.48 -0.32
CA PRO A 80 10.54 6.02 -0.66
C PRO A 80 10.36 7.40 -0.02
N PRO A 81 9.77 8.39 -0.72
CA PRO A 81 9.45 9.68 -0.13
C PRO A 81 8.36 9.53 0.93
N ALA A 82 8.11 10.59 1.69
CA ALA A 82 6.89 10.66 2.48
C ALA A 82 5.66 10.68 1.55
N GLY A 83 4.56 10.08 1.98
CA GLY A 83 3.34 9.99 1.17
C GLY A 83 2.41 8.86 1.56
N PHE A 84 1.43 8.59 0.70
CA PHE A 84 0.46 7.52 0.89
C PHE A 84 0.85 6.30 0.08
N ILE A 85 1.17 5.20 0.75
CA ILE A 85 1.22 3.90 0.10
C ILE A 85 -0.21 3.54 -0.32
N THR A 86 -0.40 3.26 -1.60
CA THR A 86 -1.72 2.98 -2.21
C THR A 86 -1.84 1.55 -2.69
N ALA A 87 -0.71 0.88 -2.92
CA ALA A 87 -0.65 -0.53 -3.23
C ALA A 87 0.59 -1.16 -2.60
N VAL A 88 0.48 -2.44 -2.26
CA VAL A 88 1.62 -3.27 -1.89
C VAL A 88 1.72 -4.47 -2.81
N TYR A 89 2.92 -5.02 -2.93
CA TYR A 89 3.22 -6.11 -3.84
C TYR A 89 4.05 -7.18 -3.17
N PHE A 90 3.82 -8.43 -3.56
CA PHE A 90 4.66 -9.57 -3.22
C PHE A 90 4.96 -10.38 -4.48
N VAL A 91 6.06 -11.14 -4.48
CA VAL A 91 6.41 -12.00 -5.64
C VAL A 91 6.11 -13.47 -5.31
N PRO A 92 5.10 -14.11 -5.92
CA PRO A 92 4.86 -15.53 -5.75
C PRO A 92 5.95 -16.40 -6.39
N ARG A 93 6.11 -17.64 -5.91
CA ARG A 93 7.03 -18.65 -6.46
C ARG A 93 6.31 -19.91 -6.97
N SER A 94 5.00 -19.80 -7.14
CA SER A 94 4.11 -20.83 -7.69
C SER A 94 2.94 -20.17 -8.40
N ASN A 95 2.23 -20.93 -9.23
CA ASN A 95 1.14 -20.44 -10.09
C ASN A 95 -0.26 -20.90 -9.65
N THR A 96 -0.35 -21.63 -8.53
CA THR A 96 -1.62 -22.14 -8.01
C THR A 96 -2.51 -20.96 -7.61
N SER A 97 -3.78 -20.95 -8.01
CA SER A 97 -4.71 -19.86 -7.71
C SER A 97 -5.72 -20.25 -6.62
N PRO A 98 -5.34 -20.18 -5.32
CA PRO A 98 -6.22 -20.53 -4.22
C PRO A 98 -7.21 -19.42 -3.87
N THR A 99 -8.29 -19.84 -3.21
CA THR A 99 -9.25 -18.98 -2.54
C THR A 99 -8.96 -18.97 -1.03
N HIS A 100 -8.77 -17.77 -0.48
CA HIS A 100 -8.51 -17.53 0.93
C HIS A 100 -9.68 -16.76 1.56
N PRO A 101 -10.21 -17.16 2.73
CA PRO A 101 -11.08 -16.33 3.55
C PRO A 101 -10.27 -15.35 4.41
N ASP A 102 -10.89 -14.22 4.72
CA ASP A 102 -10.38 -13.19 5.64
C ASP A 102 -8.93 -12.75 5.38
N VAL A 103 -8.58 -12.52 4.11
CA VAL A 103 -7.25 -12.00 3.77
C VAL A 103 -7.15 -10.56 4.26
N PHE A 104 -6.12 -10.27 5.04
CA PHE A 104 -5.83 -8.93 5.54
C PHE A 104 -4.39 -8.52 5.29
N ILE A 105 -4.18 -7.23 5.14
CA ILE A 105 -2.86 -6.58 5.25
C ILE A 105 -3.00 -5.40 6.20
N LYS A 106 -2.04 -5.28 7.12
CA LYS A 106 -1.92 -4.15 8.05
C LYS A 106 -0.53 -3.57 7.96
N MET A 107 -0.42 -2.25 8.14
CA MET A 107 0.84 -1.54 8.05
C MET A 107 1.03 -0.58 9.22
N GLY A 108 2.27 -0.35 9.63
CA GLY A 108 2.61 0.60 10.70
C GLY A 108 4.00 1.18 10.49
N ASN A 109 4.17 2.46 10.88
CA ASN A 109 5.48 3.10 10.98
C ASN A 109 6.12 2.67 12.30
N THR A 110 7.42 2.36 12.27
CA THR A 110 8.14 1.91 13.46
C THR A 110 9.58 2.41 13.49
N SER A 111 10.11 2.53 14.70
CA SER A 111 11.54 2.74 14.93
C SER A 111 12.30 1.42 15.13
N LEU A 112 11.61 0.27 15.12
CA LEU A 112 12.25 -1.03 15.29
C LEU A 112 13.27 -1.27 14.20
N THR A 113 14.49 -1.61 14.61
CA THR A 113 15.55 -2.05 13.71
C THR A 113 15.67 -3.57 13.64
N THR A 114 14.93 -4.31 14.47
CA THR A 114 14.82 -5.77 14.45
C THR A 114 13.47 -6.16 15.05
N LEU A 115 12.86 -7.24 14.55
CA LEU A 115 11.68 -7.81 15.20
C LEU A 115 12.06 -8.50 16.52
N PRO A 116 11.18 -8.46 17.53
CA PRO A 116 11.37 -9.20 18.77
C PRO A 116 11.28 -10.71 18.51
N SER A 117 12.11 -11.48 19.22
CA SER A 117 12.05 -12.94 19.16
C SER A 117 10.91 -13.48 20.02
N GLY A 118 10.09 -14.36 19.45
CA GLY A 118 9.07 -15.10 20.20
C GLY A 118 7.78 -14.32 20.51
N SER A 119 7.61 -13.10 19.99
CA SER A 119 6.37 -12.33 20.12
C SER A 119 6.09 -11.49 18.89
N TRP A 120 4.81 -11.19 18.65
CA TRP A 120 4.43 -10.14 17.71
C TRP A 120 4.87 -8.79 18.26
N THR A 121 5.17 -7.83 17.38
CA THR A 121 5.44 -6.46 17.81
C THR A 121 4.22 -5.83 18.48
N SER A 122 4.46 -4.86 19.37
CA SER A 122 3.43 -3.97 19.91
C SER A 122 3.24 -2.70 19.06
N THR A 123 3.93 -2.59 17.91
CA THR A 123 3.77 -1.45 16.99
C THR A 123 2.30 -1.33 16.57
N ALA A 124 1.76 -0.11 16.67
CA ALA A 124 0.42 0.17 16.19
C ALA A 124 0.36 0.00 14.66
N VAL A 125 -0.61 -0.79 14.20
CA VAL A 125 -0.82 -1.06 12.78
C VAL A 125 -2.25 -0.69 12.37
N THR A 126 -2.40 -0.18 11.15
CA THR A 126 -3.68 0.10 10.50
C THR A 126 -3.98 -1.00 9.51
N GLN A 127 -5.21 -1.53 9.50
CA GLN A 127 -5.65 -2.43 8.44
C GLN A 127 -5.88 -1.65 7.15
N VAL A 128 -5.12 -2.00 6.12
CA VAL A 128 -5.06 -1.28 4.84
C VAL A 128 -5.70 -2.05 3.70
N TYR A 129 -5.88 -3.36 3.87
CA TYR A 129 -6.55 -4.24 2.93
C TYR A 129 -7.33 -5.31 3.69
N TYR A 130 -8.57 -5.57 3.26
CA TYR A 130 -9.34 -6.71 3.76
C TYR A 130 -10.30 -7.27 2.71
N ARG A 131 -10.31 -8.59 2.54
CA ARG A 131 -11.36 -9.31 1.80
C ARG A 131 -11.86 -10.46 2.65
N SER A 132 -13.17 -10.53 2.84
CA SER A 132 -13.81 -11.67 3.53
C SER A 132 -13.60 -12.99 2.78
N SER A 133 -13.49 -12.94 1.44
CA SER A 133 -13.02 -14.03 0.60
C SER A 133 -12.42 -13.49 -0.69
N VAL A 134 -11.27 -14.02 -1.11
CA VAL A 134 -10.62 -13.63 -2.38
C VAL A 134 -9.88 -14.81 -3.00
N THR A 135 -9.98 -14.93 -4.33
CA THR A 135 -9.14 -15.84 -5.11
C THR A 135 -7.92 -15.07 -5.59
N LEU A 136 -6.74 -15.48 -5.13
CA LEU A 136 -5.47 -14.90 -5.55
C LEU A 136 -4.97 -15.68 -6.77
N THR A 137 -4.51 -14.96 -7.80
CA THR A 137 -4.03 -15.55 -9.07
C THR A 137 -2.54 -15.27 -9.24
N PRO A 138 -1.66 -15.90 -8.44
CA PRO A 138 -0.24 -15.65 -8.50
C PRO A 138 0.36 -16.15 -9.82
N THR A 139 1.32 -15.39 -10.35
CA THR A 139 2.21 -15.85 -11.41
C THR A 139 3.63 -15.87 -10.87
N SER A 140 4.27 -17.03 -10.90
CA SER A 140 5.60 -17.25 -10.33
C SER A 140 6.62 -16.29 -10.94
N GLY A 141 7.35 -15.58 -10.07
CA GLY A 141 8.37 -14.61 -10.48
C GLY A 141 7.80 -13.30 -11.02
N GLN A 142 6.50 -13.03 -10.87
CA GLN A 142 5.88 -11.76 -11.23
C GLN A 142 5.38 -11.06 -9.96
N TRP A 143 5.30 -9.73 -10.00
CA TRP A 143 4.74 -8.95 -8.91
C TRP A 143 3.21 -9.14 -8.86
N MET A 144 2.71 -9.56 -7.71
CA MET A 144 1.28 -9.66 -7.42
C MET A 144 0.86 -8.45 -6.58
N LYS A 145 -0.06 -7.65 -7.11
CA LYS A 145 -0.53 -6.40 -6.53
C LYS A 145 -1.69 -6.59 -5.56
N PHE A 146 -1.69 -5.82 -4.49
CA PHE A 146 -2.83 -5.58 -3.61
C PHE A 146 -3.10 -4.07 -3.56
N ASP A 147 -4.18 -3.63 -4.21
CA ASP A 147 -4.69 -2.27 -4.05
C ASP A 147 -5.27 -2.10 -2.64
N LEU A 148 -4.80 -1.08 -1.92
CA LEU A 148 -5.21 -0.85 -0.52
C LEU A 148 -6.60 -0.19 -0.48
N ASP A 149 -7.47 -0.70 0.40
CA ASP A 149 -8.78 -0.11 0.69
C ASP A 149 -8.62 1.21 1.45
N VAL A 150 -7.60 1.27 2.30
CA VAL A 150 -7.21 2.45 3.07
C VAL A 150 -5.74 2.73 2.74
N PRO A 151 -5.43 3.78 1.97
CA PRO A 151 -4.06 4.22 1.77
C PRO A 151 -3.34 4.44 3.11
N PHE A 152 -2.07 4.05 3.20
CA PHE A 152 -1.28 4.10 4.43
C PHE A 152 -0.25 5.22 4.39
N TYR A 153 -0.15 6.03 5.44
CA TYR A 153 0.83 7.11 5.44
C TYR A 153 2.20 6.55 5.81
N TYR A 154 3.17 6.84 4.95
CA TYR A 154 4.57 6.65 5.20
C TYR A 154 5.29 8.00 5.35
N ASP A 155 6.09 8.16 6.40
CA ASP A 155 6.76 9.43 6.74
C ASP A 155 8.10 9.67 6.06
N GLY A 156 8.49 8.79 5.14
CA GLY A 156 9.76 8.90 4.43
C GLY A 156 10.98 8.55 5.28
N THR A 157 10.83 8.22 6.57
CA THR A 157 11.98 8.07 7.49
C THR A 157 11.89 6.84 8.41
N SER A 158 10.71 6.47 8.88
CA SER A 158 10.48 5.30 9.72
C SER A 158 10.72 4.01 8.96
N ASN A 159 10.94 2.92 9.70
CA ASN A 159 10.83 1.58 9.14
C ASN A 159 9.36 1.21 9.01
N ILE A 160 9.06 0.23 8.15
CA ILE A 160 7.69 -0.20 7.88
C ILE A 160 7.51 -1.62 8.44
N ILE A 161 6.50 -1.79 9.28
CA ILE A 161 5.95 -3.10 9.63
C ILE A 161 4.79 -3.42 8.70
N VAL A 162 4.81 -4.64 8.16
CA VAL A 162 3.70 -5.19 7.37
C VAL A 162 3.25 -6.49 8.02
N GLN A 163 2.00 -6.55 8.45
CA GLN A 163 1.37 -7.81 8.86
C GLN A 163 0.44 -8.28 7.75
N MET A 164 0.51 -9.56 7.41
CA MET A 164 -0.45 -10.16 6.47
C MET A 164 -0.78 -11.58 6.85
N GLY A 165 -2.01 -11.98 6.55
CA GLY A 165 -2.49 -13.31 6.88
C GLY A 165 -3.91 -13.56 6.38
N HIS A 166 -4.43 -14.71 6.77
CA HIS A 166 -5.78 -15.18 6.43
C HIS A 166 -6.26 -16.23 7.44
N THR A 167 -7.48 -16.73 7.30
CA THR A 167 -8.06 -17.75 8.22
C THR A 167 -8.11 -19.16 7.62
N GLY A 168 -7.71 -19.36 6.37
CA GLY A 168 -7.54 -20.70 5.79
C GLY A 168 -7.37 -20.64 4.27
N SER A 169 -7.44 -21.78 3.58
CA SER A 169 -7.51 -21.80 2.12
C SER A 169 -7.89 -23.19 1.58
N ASN A 170 -8.32 -23.25 0.32
CA ASN A 170 -8.55 -24.51 -0.39
C ASN A 170 -7.25 -25.11 -0.97
N SER A 171 -6.20 -24.30 -1.15
CA SER A 171 -4.87 -24.66 -1.63
C SER A 171 -3.89 -23.54 -1.28
N GLY A 172 -2.67 -23.55 -1.79
CA GLY A 172 -1.67 -22.56 -1.39
C GLY A 172 -0.67 -22.20 -2.47
N PHE A 173 0.03 -21.10 -2.23
CA PHE A 173 1.21 -20.70 -3.00
C PHE A 173 2.29 -20.17 -2.07
N THR A 174 3.52 -20.27 -2.54
CA THR A 174 4.72 -19.79 -1.86
C THR A 174 5.08 -18.38 -2.30
N LEU A 175 5.72 -17.62 -1.42
CA LEU A 175 6.28 -16.29 -1.70
C LEU A 175 7.80 -16.37 -1.87
N THR A 176 8.33 -15.44 -2.67
CA THR A 176 9.77 -15.28 -2.87
C THR A 176 10.38 -14.59 -1.66
N PHE A 177 11.45 -15.18 -1.14
CA PHE A 177 12.23 -14.57 -0.07
C PHE A 177 13.73 -14.63 -0.36
N ASN A 178 14.45 -13.75 0.34
CA ASN A 178 15.90 -13.76 0.46
C ASN A 178 16.29 -13.81 1.94
N ASN A 179 17.53 -14.21 2.22
CA ASN A 179 18.06 -14.09 3.57
C ASN A 179 18.52 -12.66 3.81
N GLY A 180 18.21 -12.13 4.99
CA GLY A 180 18.64 -10.82 5.42
C GLY A 180 19.21 -10.81 6.82
N SER A 181 19.28 -9.61 7.36
CA SER A 181 19.67 -9.31 8.73
C SER A 181 19.08 -7.93 9.06
N PRO A 182 18.60 -7.69 10.28
CA PRO A 182 18.52 -8.62 11.42
C PRO A 182 17.26 -9.49 11.35
N LEU A 183 16.58 -9.78 12.46
CA LEU A 183 15.31 -10.52 12.44
C LEU A 183 14.25 -9.65 11.76
N THR A 184 13.74 -10.11 10.62
CA THR A 184 12.87 -9.34 9.72
C THR A 184 11.50 -9.98 9.54
N ARG A 185 11.34 -11.23 9.96
CA ARG A 185 10.05 -11.91 9.91
C ARG A 185 9.73 -12.60 11.21
N THR A 186 8.52 -12.37 11.69
CA THR A 186 7.84 -13.20 12.70
C THR A 186 6.65 -13.89 12.03
N TYR A 187 6.43 -15.17 12.31
CA TYR A 187 5.33 -15.93 11.71
C TYR A 187 4.60 -16.78 12.73
N GLY A 188 3.31 -17.02 12.49
CA GLY A 188 2.47 -17.76 13.42
C GLY A 188 1.01 -17.81 12.97
N ARG A 189 0.12 -18.00 13.95
CA ARG A 189 -1.31 -18.23 13.70
C ARG A 189 -2.14 -16.96 13.87
N SER A 190 -3.01 -16.67 12.92
CA SER A 190 -3.87 -15.48 12.92
C SER A 190 -4.94 -15.46 14.03
N ILE A 191 -5.42 -16.63 14.45
CA ILE A 191 -6.56 -16.75 15.39
C ILE A 191 -6.10 -16.92 16.85
N ASN A 192 -4.83 -17.26 17.09
CA ASN A 192 -4.34 -17.60 18.43
C ASN A 192 -3.22 -16.68 18.94
N SER A 193 -2.86 -15.63 18.21
CA SER A 193 -1.75 -14.70 18.52
C SER A 193 -0.41 -15.37 18.89
N ASN A 194 -0.27 -16.68 18.63
CA ASN A 194 0.92 -17.44 18.98
C ASN A 194 1.93 -17.32 17.85
N VAL A 195 3.08 -16.75 18.18
CA VAL A 195 4.28 -16.80 17.35
C VAL A 195 4.79 -18.23 17.33
N VAL A 196 5.06 -18.74 16.13
CA VAL A 196 5.70 -20.04 15.92
C VAL A 196 7.21 -19.85 15.80
N GLY A 197 7.65 -18.77 15.15
CA GLY A 197 9.06 -18.45 15.04
C GLY A 197 9.33 -17.04 14.55
N THR A 198 10.59 -16.65 14.69
CA THR A 198 11.13 -15.37 14.21
C THR A 198 12.48 -15.65 13.55
N ASP A 199 12.71 -15.10 12.37
CA ASP A 199 13.93 -15.30 11.59
C ASP A 199 14.26 -14.10 10.71
N GLN A 200 15.28 -14.28 9.88
CA GLN A 200 15.87 -13.24 9.03
C GLN A 200 15.41 -13.35 7.57
N GLU A 201 14.30 -14.05 7.29
CA GLU A 201 13.76 -14.09 5.94
C GLU A 201 13.14 -12.74 5.56
N VAL A 202 13.41 -12.31 4.33
CA VAL A 202 12.95 -11.04 3.77
C VAL A 202 12.14 -11.34 2.54
N TYR A 203 10.85 -11.07 2.58
CA TYR A 203 10.02 -11.26 1.40
C TYR A 203 10.26 -10.15 0.40
N SER A 204 10.31 -10.52 -0.88
CA SER A 204 10.29 -9.53 -1.95
C SER A 204 9.01 -8.72 -1.83
N PHE A 205 9.18 -7.42 -1.65
CA PHE A 205 8.10 -6.50 -1.32
C PHE A 205 8.18 -5.28 -2.21
N GLY A 206 7.04 -4.77 -2.62
CA GLY A 206 6.98 -3.55 -3.40
C GLY A 206 5.87 -2.65 -2.91
N ILE A 207 6.02 -1.35 -3.16
CA ILE A 207 5.01 -0.34 -2.85
C ILE A 207 4.83 0.61 -4.03
N ASP A 208 3.61 1.07 -4.20
CA ASP A 208 3.32 2.31 -4.93
C ASP A 208 2.96 3.39 -3.93
N ILE A 209 3.60 4.54 -4.04
CA ILE A 209 3.42 5.65 -3.12
C ILE A 209 3.00 6.91 -3.87
N PHE A 210 1.91 7.49 -3.41
CA PHE A 210 1.45 8.78 -3.85
C PHE A 210 1.96 9.83 -2.88
N ALA A 211 2.98 10.59 -3.28
CA ALA A 211 3.60 11.63 -2.45
C ALA A 211 2.67 12.85 -2.19
N GLY A 212 1.52 12.90 -2.85
CA GLY A 212 0.63 14.07 -2.88
C GLY A 212 0.64 14.73 -4.26
N PHE A 213 -0.38 15.55 -4.53
CA PHE A 213 -0.38 16.40 -5.71
C PHE A 213 0.65 17.53 -5.53
N PRO A 214 1.38 17.93 -6.58
CA PRO A 214 2.20 19.12 -6.49
C PRO A 214 1.30 20.34 -6.29
N CYS A 215 1.68 21.24 -5.39
CA CYS A 215 0.88 22.41 -5.04
C CYS A 215 1.14 23.58 -6.00
N THR A 216 0.91 23.36 -7.30
CA THR A 216 1.24 24.33 -8.37
C THR A 216 0.16 25.37 -8.64
N ASP A 217 -1.01 25.22 -8.03
CA ASP A 217 -2.15 26.13 -8.12
C ASP A 217 -2.93 26.07 -6.80
N THR A 218 -3.98 26.89 -6.69
CA THR A 218 -4.92 26.93 -5.57
C THR A 218 -5.39 25.52 -5.20
N PRO A 219 -5.08 25.03 -3.99
CA PRO A 219 -5.49 23.71 -3.52
C PRO A 219 -7.01 23.53 -3.61
N LYS A 220 -7.45 22.41 -4.17
CA LYS A 220 -8.85 21.99 -4.24
C LYS A 220 -9.01 20.71 -3.46
N THR A 221 -9.61 20.81 -2.29
CA THR A 221 -9.84 19.66 -1.41
C THR A 221 -11.18 19.83 -0.71
N SER A 222 -11.91 18.73 -0.52
CA SER A 222 -13.04 18.64 0.39
C SER A 222 -12.59 18.06 1.73
N ILE A 223 -13.48 18.02 2.72
CA ILE A 223 -13.21 17.39 4.02
C ILE A 223 -13.91 16.03 4.05
N ALA A 224 -13.14 14.96 4.14
CA ALA A 224 -13.62 13.63 4.49
C ALA A 224 -13.84 13.54 5.99
N GLY A 225 -15.00 13.00 6.38
CA GLY A 225 -15.33 12.70 7.77
C GLY A 225 -16.84 12.71 8.03
N PRO A 226 -17.28 12.29 9.22
CA PRO A 226 -18.69 12.31 9.57
C PRO A 226 -19.20 13.75 9.75
N HIS A 227 -20.39 14.03 9.19
CA HIS A 227 -21.10 15.30 9.40
C HIS A 227 -21.98 15.30 10.67
N ILE A 228 -22.27 14.12 11.22
CA ILE A 228 -23.00 13.91 12.47
C ILE A 228 -22.21 12.93 13.32
N VAL A 229 -21.98 13.28 14.58
CA VAL A 229 -21.26 12.47 15.56
C VAL A 229 -22.01 12.46 16.89
N CYS A 230 -21.92 11.36 17.62
CA CYS A 230 -22.47 11.29 18.97
C CYS A 230 -21.61 12.10 19.94
N PRO A 231 -22.20 12.78 20.95
CA PRO A 231 -21.43 13.49 21.96
C PRO A 231 -20.35 12.62 22.61
N ASN A 232 -19.15 13.17 22.77
CA ASN A 232 -17.95 12.52 23.33
C ASN A 232 -17.45 11.28 22.58
N LYS A 233 -17.92 11.01 21.36
CA LYS A 233 -17.31 9.99 20.50
C LYS A 233 -16.24 10.62 19.64
N GLN A 234 -15.07 9.97 19.61
CA GLN A 234 -13.98 10.38 18.73
C GLN A 234 -14.40 10.23 17.28
N PHE A 235 -14.01 11.21 16.48
CA PHE A 235 -14.13 11.19 15.04
C PHE A 235 -12.86 11.77 14.41
N ASN A 236 -12.64 11.46 13.14
CA ASN A 236 -11.53 11.99 12.37
C ASN A 236 -12.06 12.82 11.20
N LEU A 237 -11.47 13.99 10.96
CA LEU A 237 -11.67 14.79 9.77
C LEU A 237 -10.34 14.91 9.02
N ARG A 238 -10.38 14.81 7.70
CA ARG A 238 -9.19 14.92 6.84
C ARG A 238 -9.48 15.63 5.52
N PRO A 239 -8.51 16.28 4.87
CA PRO A 239 -8.62 16.68 3.48
C PRO A 239 -8.80 15.45 2.58
N ASP A 240 -9.67 15.54 1.57
CA ASP A 240 -9.86 14.48 0.57
C ASP A 240 -8.70 14.40 -0.43
N SER A 241 -8.03 15.52 -0.66
CA SER A 241 -6.84 15.63 -1.49
C SER A 241 -5.67 16.16 -0.68
N PHE A 242 -4.53 15.47 -0.83
CA PHE A 242 -3.27 15.82 -0.20
C PHE A 242 -2.30 16.42 -1.21
N TYR A 243 -1.59 17.46 -0.79
CA TYR A 243 -0.59 18.18 -1.56
C TYR A 243 0.76 18.03 -0.88
N ALA A 244 1.77 17.60 -1.64
CA ALA A 244 3.09 17.27 -1.11
C ALA A 244 3.82 18.50 -0.53
N ASP A 245 3.59 19.65 -1.15
CA ASP A 245 4.29 20.91 -0.90
C ASP A 245 3.31 21.94 -0.32
N ALA A 246 2.58 21.56 0.74
CA ALA A 246 1.58 22.41 1.36
C ALA A 246 1.52 22.28 2.88
N THR A 247 1.22 23.40 3.54
CA THR A 247 0.91 23.47 4.97
C THR A 247 -0.60 23.40 5.22
N TYR A 248 -0.98 22.65 6.26
CA TYR A 248 -2.37 22.43 6.66
C TYR A 248 -2.63 23.06 8.04
N GLN A 249 -3.57 23.99 8.12
CA GLN A 249 -4.02 24.59 9.39
C GLN A 249 -5.52 24.35 9.58
N TRP A 250 -5.87 23.51 10.54
CA TRP A 250 -7.25 23.33 10.94
C TRP A 250 -7.75 24.49 11.78
N GLN A 251 -9.01 24.83 11.56
CA GLN A 251 -9.73 25.80 12.36
C GLN A 251 -11.10 25.23 12.72
N TYR A 252 -11.57 25.61 13.90
CA TYR A 252 -12.92 25.30 14.36
C TYR A 252 -13.66 26.58 14.72
N SER A 253 -14.99 26.50 14.75
CA SER A 253 -15.87 27.56 15.20
C SER A 253 -17.01 26.99 16.03
N ASN A 254 -17.45 27.74 17.03
CA ASN A 254 -18.63 27.42 17.84
C ASN A 254 -19.90 28.16 17.37
N ASN A 255 -19.78 29.00 16.34
CA ASN A 255 -20.89 29.81 15.82
C ASN A 255 -20.90 29.98 14.28
N GLY A 256 -19.97 29.33 13.58
CA GLY A 256 -19.78 29.44 12.13
C GLY A 256 -19.18 30.77 11.64
N GLN A 257 -18.89 31.73 12.52
CA GLN A 257 -18.42 33.06 12.15
C GLN A 257 -17.00 33.35 12.64
N THR A 258 -16.75 33.14 13.93
CA THR A 258 -15.43 33.34 14.53
C THR A 258 -14.66 32.02 14.55
N TRP A 259 -13.47 32.03 13.97
CA TRP A 259 -12.66 30.82 13.79
C TRP A 259 -11.42 30.86 14.68
N SER A 260 -11.13 29.74 15.33
CA SER A 260 -9.93 29.55 16.14
C SER A 260 -9.10 28.42 15.55
N ASN A 261 -7.78 28.55 15.61
CA ASN A 261 -6.88 27.49 15.16
C ASN A 261 -6.99 26.28 16.10
N VAL A 262 -7.05 25.09 15.51
CA VAL A 262 -6.79 23.85 16.25
C VAL A 262 -5.29 23.84 16.56
N THR A 263 -4.94 23.71 17.83
CA THR A 263 -3.55 23.71 18.31
C THR A 263 -2.91 22.33 18.28
N GLN A 264 -3.72 21.29 18.11
CA GLN A 264 -3.23 19.95 17.81
C GLN A 264 -2.46 19.98 16.49
N VAL A 265 -1.28 19.36 16.50
CA VAL A 265 -0.52 19.13 15.28
C VAL A 265 -1.40 18.27 14.37
N PRO A 266 -1.73 18.75 13.16
CA PRO A 266 -2.46 17.93 12.21
C PRO A 266 -1.76 16.60 12.06
N GLY A 267 -2.56 15.55 12.01
CA GLY A 267 -2.11 14.26 11.56
C GLY A 267 -1.55 14.40 10.15
N LEU A 268 -1.00 13.31 9.71
CA LEU A 268 0.05 13.31 8.72
C LEU A 268 -0.48 13.52 7.28
N TYR A 269 -1.80 13.42 7.15
CA TYR A 269 -2.59 13.82 5.98
C TYR A 269 -3.15 15.24 6.09
N GLY A 270 -2.65 16.02 7.04
CA GLY A 270 -3.33 17.19 7.55
C GLY A 270 -4.66 16.81 8.18
N ASP A 271 -4.80 15.70 8.91
CA ASP A 271 -6.06 15.28 9.56
C ASP A 271 -6.17 15.74 11.02
N ILE A 272 -7.37 15.67 11.60
CA ILE A 272 -7.59 15.91 13.03
C ILE A 272 -8.47 14.82 13.63
N ASN A 273 -8.12 14.38 14.84
CA ASN A 273 -9.02 13.64 15.73
C ASN A 273 -9.63 14.63 16.73
N ASP A 274 -10.94 14.57 16.94
CA ASP A 274 -11.64 15.39 17.94
C ASP A 274 -12.83 14.62 18.53
N ALA A 275 -13.37 15.12 19.64
CA ALA A 275 -14.61 14.68 20.27
C ALA A 275 -15.37 15.89 20.80
N ILE A 276 -16.64 16.03 20.42
CA ILE A 276 -17.44 17.22 20.73
C ILE A 276 -18.62 16.90 21.65
N THR A 277 -19.01 17.87 22.48
CA THR A 277 -20.24 17.83 23.30
C THR A 277 -21.34 18.74 22.75
N THR A 278 -20.97 19.70 21.91
CA THR A 278 -21.85 20.65 21.24
C THR A 278 -21.48 20.74 19.76
N ALA A 279 -22.41 21.19 18.92
CA ALA A 279 -22.15 21.37 17.50
C ALA A 279 -21.00 22.37 17.27
N LYS A 280 -20.09 22.00 16.37
CA LYS A 280 -18.95 22.82 15.93
C LYS A 280 -18.83 22.78 14.42
N TRP A 281 -18.28 23.84 13.85
CA TRP A 281 -17.90 23.91 12.45
C TRP A 281 -16.40 23.72 12.33
N TYR A 282 -15.96 23.02 11.29
CA TYR A 282 -14.56 22.78 11.00
C TYR A 282 -14.23 23.25 9.59
N ARG A 283 -13.00 23.75 9.41
CA ARG A 283 -12.42 24.00 8.09
C ARG A 283 -10.91 23.78 8.15
N VAL A 284 -10.32 23.49 7.01
CA VAL A 284 -8.87 23.41 6.85
C VAL A 284 -8.42 24.49 5.89
N LYS A 285 -7.35 25.21 6.25
CA LYS A 285 -6.62 26.10 5.35
C LYS A 285 -5.42 25.34 4.82
N VAL A 286 -5.37 25.18 3.49
CA VAL A 286 -4.24 24.58 2.79
C VAL A 286 -3.48 25.71 2.10
N THR A 287 -2.18 25.82 2.37
CA THR A 287 -1.32 26.86 1.77
C THR A 287 -0.18 26.15 1.06
N CYS A 288 -0.03 26.35 -0.24
CA CYS A 288 1.15 25.85 -0.97
C CYS A 288 2.40 26.59 -0.48
N ASP A 289 3.51 25.86 -0.35
CA ASP A 289 4.82 26.40 0.01
C ASP A 289 5.65 26.80 -1.23
#